data_AF-A0A928LBZ4-F1
#
_entry.id   AF-A0A928LBZ4-F1
#
_cell.length_a   1.000
_cell.length_b   1.000
_cell.length_c   1.000
_cell.angle_alpha   90.00
_cell.angle_beta   90.00
_cell.angle_gamma   90.00
#
_symmetry.space_group_name_H-M   'P 1'
#
loop_
_entity.id
_entity.type
_entity.pdbx_description
1 polymer ?
#
loop_
_entity_poly.entity_id
_entity_poly.type
_entity_poly.pdbx_seq_one_letter_code
_entity_poly.pdbx_strand_id
1 'polypeptide(L)'
;MNSLLTSQFINEKIAELTSENKNRFEMLSDFSQTAESEGKNILILTEENGRKILRTTDYVGFVRFADGTQLEILPHISKECENEFYEARKLLCRSLCELFDIVYPDNAIDNSESFFECFISVFVKESMKIIKSGMLHGYKSVEENLNMVQGNIMFAENSRKNLIHQERVYVRHDVFTSDRAENRLIKATAKLMMKLSVNSQSSRSLKQILSFLEEVKTPVSYKEEFSKCINTRNTKKYNTVLNICRMVLNNRDGENFGSYVSYAMFFKEREVISSYKS
;
A
#
# COMPACT_ATOMS: atom_id res chain seq x y z
N MET A 1 -10.71 -20.81 -3.72
CA MET A 1 -9.32 -21.18 -4.06
C MET A 1 -8.60 -19.90 -4.47
N ASN A 2 -7.47 -19.56 -3.86
CA ASN A 2 -6.64 -18.42 -4.28
C ASN A 2 -6.00 -18.74 -5.64
N SER A 3 -6.66 -18.40 -6.75
CA SER A 3 -6.11 -18.62 -8.09
C SER A 3 -5.33 -17.39 -8.55
N LEU A 4 -4.10 -17.57 -9.00
CA LEU A 4 -3.30 -16.52 -9.65
C LEU A 4 -3.43 -16.66 -11.17
N LEU A 5 -3.83 -15.58 -11.84
CA LEU A 5 -3.72 -15.40 -13.29
C LEU A 5 -2.53 -14.50 -13.57
N THR A 6 -1.73 -14.86 -14.54
CA THR A 6 -0.57 -14.06 -14.95
C THR A 6 -0.57 -13.94 -16.46
N SER A 7 -0.23 -12.75 -16.96
CA SER A 7 -0.03 -12.46 -18.37
C SER A 7 1.22 -11.60 -18.55
N GLN A 8 1.91 -11.76 -19.67
CA GLN A 8 3.09 -10.96 -20.05
C GLN A 8 2.94 -10.29 -21.41
N PHE A 9 1.85 -10.56 -22.13
CA PHE A 9 1.66 -10.11 -23.50
C PHE A 9 0.43 -9.24 -23.63
N ILE A 10 0.51 -8.23 -24.48
CA ILE A 10 -0.64 -7.45 -24.93
C ILE A 10 -1.55 -8.37 -25.76
N ASN A 11 -2.86 -8.21 -25.63
CA ASN A 11 -3.89 -8.98 -26.33
C ASN A 11 -3.90 -10.47 -25.94
N GLU A 12 -3.26 -10.85 -24.84
CA GLU A 12 -3.30 -12.21 -24.30
C GLU A 12 -4.67 -12.54 -23.73
N LYS A 13 -5.15 -13.76 -23.96
CA LYS A 13 -6.44 -14.22 -23.45
C LYS A 13 -6.35 -14.51 -21.95
N ILE A 14 -7.02 -13.71 -21.13
CA ILE A 14 -7.12 -13.92 -19.68
C ILE A 14 -8.27 -14.84 -19.31
N ALA A 15 -9.43 -14.69 -19.96
CA ALA A 15 -10.60 -15.50 -19.70
C ALA A 15 -11.49 -15.60 -20.95
N GLU A 16 -12.16 -16.73 -21.10
CA GLU A 16 -13.18 -16.99 -22.14
C GLU A 16 -14.44 -17.45 -21.42
N LEU A 17 -15.60 -16.87 -21.76
CA LEU A 17 -16.85 -17.21 -21.07
C LEU A 17 -17.26 -18.66 -21.41
N THR A 18 -17.35 -19.49 -20.37
CA THR A 18 -17.88 -20.86 -20.43
C THR A 18 -18.93 -21.06 -19.34
N SER A 19 -19.71 -22.14 -19.46
CA SER A 19 -20.72 -22.51 -18.46
C SER A 19 -20.11 -22.75 -17.07
N GLU A 20 -18.85 -23.17 -17.00
CA GLU A 20 -18.15 -23.53 -15.75
C GLU A 20 -17.50 -22.34 -15.06
N ASN A 21 -17.13 -21.28 -15.78
CA ASN A 21 -16.38 -20.14 -15.24
C ASN A 21 -17.17 -18.82 -15.19
N LYS A 22 -18.48 -18.89 -15.43
CA LYS A 22 -19.37 -17.72 -15.55
C LYS A 22 -19.15 -16.66 -14.47
N ASN A 23 -19.14 -17.05 -13.19
CA ASN A 23 -18.98 -16.11 -12.07
C ASN A 23 -17.63 -15.37 -12.13
N ARG A 24 -16.55 -16.09 -12.46
CA ARG A 24 -15.21 -15.51 -12.59
C ARG A 24 -15.12 -14.57 -13.78
N PHE A 25 -15.75 -14.94 -14.90
CA PHE A 25 -15.80 -14.11 -16.09
C PHE A 25 -16.60 -12.82 -15.84
N GLU A 26 -17.74 -12.91 -15.16
CA GLU A 26 -18.54 -11.75 -14.75
C GLU A 26 -17.75 -10.81 -13.83
N MET A 27 -17.04 -11.35 -12.84
CA MET A 27 -16.16 -10.58 -11.95
C MET A 27 -15.06 -9.83 -12.73
N LEU A 28 -14.37 -10.50 -13.66
CA LEU A 28 -13.33 -9.86 -14.47
C LEU A 28 -13.92 -8.83 -15.46
N SER A 29 -15.15 -9.06 -15.92
CA SER A 29 -15.87 -8.12 -16.80
C SER A 29 -16.30 -6.86 -16.05
N ASP A 30 -16.80 -6.99 -14.82
CA ASP A 30 -17.14 -5.87 -13.93
C ASP A 30 -15.91 -5.00 -13.66
N PHE A 31 -14.77 -5.64 -13.34
CA PHE A 31 -13.48 -4.96 -13.20
C PHE A 31 -13.07 -4.23 -14.49
N SER A 32 -13.17 -4.89 -15.65
CA SER A 32 -12.84 -4.30 -16.95
C SER A 32 -13.66 -3.03 -17.24
N GLN A 33 -14.99 -3.11 -17.08
CA GLN A 33 -15.89 -1.97 -17.32
C GLN A 33 -15.65 -0.82 -16.35
N THR A 34 -15.44 -1.15 -15.07
CA THR A 34 -15.26 -0.11 -14.06
C THR A 34 -13.90 0.58 -14.22
N ALA A 35 -12.85 -0.18 -14.53
CA ALA A 35 -11.55 0.40 -14.86
C ALA A 35 -11.61 1.31 -16.09
N GLU A 36 -12.34 0.90 -17.14
CA GLU A 36 -12.58 1.74 -18.33
C GLU A 36 -13.29 3.05 -17.97
N SER A 37 -14.28 3.03 -17.06
CA SER A 37 -14.99 4.23 -16.60
C SER A 37 -14.09 5.23 -15.86
N GLU A 38 -13.02 4.75 -15.24
CA GLU A 38 -11.95 5.55 -14.61
C GLU A 38 -10.82 5.91 -15.60
N GLY A 39 -11.03 5.67 -16.90
CA GLY A 39 -10.08 5.98 -17.97
C GLY A 39 -8.92 4.99 -18.10
N LYS A 40 -9.03 3.78 -17.53
CA LYS A 40 -8.01 2.74 -17.57
C LYS A 40 -8.50 1.47 -18.28
N ASN A 41 -8.15 1.32 -19.55
CA ASN A 41 -8.48 0.13 -20.33
C ASN A 41 -7.50 -1.01 -20.00
N ILE A 42 -7.62 -1.64 -18.83
CA ILE A 42 -6.70 -2.68 -18.36
C ILE A 42 -6.98 -4.03 -19.04
N LEU A 43 -8.27 -4.33 -19.21
CA LEU A 43 -8.76 -5.48 -19.97
C LEU A 43 -9.77 -4.98 -20.99
N ILE A 44 -9.84 -5.66 -22.14
CA ILE A 44 -10.85 -5.42 -23.17
C ILE A 44 -11.70 -6.67 -23.40
N LEU A 45 -13.00 -6.47 -23.57
CA LEU A 45 -13.93 -7.53 -23.97
C LEU A 45 -13.96 -7.62 -25.50
N THR A 46 -13.64 -8.80 -26.01
CA THR A 46 -13.64 -9.14 -27.44
C THR A 46 -14.55 -10.33 -27.70
N GLU A 47 -14.91 -10.55 -28.96
CA GLU A 47 -15.71 -11.70 -29.37
C GLU A 47 -15.02 -12.45 -30.51
N GLU A 48 -14.77 -13.75 -30.32
CA GLU A 48 -14.17 -14.62 -31.32
C GLU A 48 -15.01 -15.90 -31.45
N ASN A 49 -15.45 -16.23 -32.66
CA ASN A 49 -16.29 -17.40 -32.93
C ASN A 49 -17.55 -17.48 -32.05
N GLY A 50 -18.18 -16.34 -31.76
CA GLY A 50 -19.37 -16.24 -30.90
C GLY A 50 -19.09 -16.39 -29.41
N ARG A 51 -17.82 -16.40 -29.00
CA ARG A 51 -17.41 -16.51 -27.59
C ARG A 51 -16.84 -15.20 -27.09
N LYS A 52 -17.28 -14.79 -25.91
CA LYS A 52 -16.78 -13.60 -25.22
C LYS A 52 -15.44 -13.88 -24.57
N ILE A 53 -14.45 -13.05 -24.85
CA ILE A 53 -13.06 -13.21 -24.40
C ILE A 53 -12.56 -11.91 -23.80
N LEU A 54 -12.00 -11.97 -22.59
CA LEU A 54 -11.27 -10.88 -21.97
C LEU A 54 -9.79 -10.96 -22.30
N ARG A 55 -9.24 -9.87 -22.82
CA ARG A 55 -7.83 -9.77 -23.23
C ARG A 55 -7.11 -8.63 -22.53
N THR A 56 -5.82 -8.80 -22.29
CA THR A 56 -4.94 -7.76 -21.74
C THR A 56 -4.65 -6.63 -22.74
N THR A 57 -4.25 -5.48 -22.22
CA THR A 57 -3.82 -4.30 -22.98
C THR A 57 -2.38 -3.92 -22.63
N ASP A 58 -2.00 -2.65 -22.85
CA ASP A 58 -0.68 -2.07 -22.53
C ASP A 58 -0.51 -1.66 -21.05
N TYR A 59 -1.38 -2.16 -20.16
CA TYR A 59 -1.28 -1.91 -18.72
C TYR A 59 -0.54 -3.04 -18.01
N VAL A 60 0.34 -2.67 -17.08
CA VAL A 60 1.05 -3.57 -16.18
C VAL A 60 0.70 -3.27 -14.73
N GLY A 61 0.68 -4.29 -13.89
CA GLY A 61 0.26 -4.18 -12.50
C GLY A 61 -0.44 -5.43 -12.00
N PHE A 62 -1.29 -5.25 -10.99
CA PHE A 62 -2.02 -6.37 -10.40
C PHE A 62 -3.36 -5.93 -9.79
N VAL A 63 -4.27 -6.90 -9.66
CA VAL A 63 -5.51 -6.79 -8.88
C VAL A 63 -5.68 -8.02 -7.99
N ARG A 64 -6.18 -7.78 -6.79
CA ARG A 64 -6.67 -8.77 -5.83
C ARG A 64 -8.18 -8.62 -5.70
N PHE A 65 -8.90 -9.70 -5.95
CA PHE A 65 -10.35 -9.78 -5.78
C PHE A 65 -10.73 -10.28 -4.38
N ALA A 66 -11.98 -10.00 -3.98
CA ALA A 66 -12.53 -10.33 -2.67
C ALA A 66 -12.62 -11.85 -2.41
N ASP A 67 -12.76 -12.66 -3.47
CA ASP A 67 -12.74 -14.13 -3.38
C ASP A 67 -11.32 -14.71 -3.24
N GLY A 68 -10.30 -13.85 -3.28
CA GLY A 68 -8.90 -14.21 -3.21
C GLY A 68 -8.25 -14.54 -4.54
N THR A 69 -8.93 -14.37 -5.67
CA THR A 69 -8.30 -14.43 -6.99
C THR A 69 -7.36 -13.25 -7.19
N GLN A 70 -6.25 -13.50 -7.89
CA GLN A 70 -5.31 -12.48 -8.33
C GLN A 70 -5.17 -12.49 -9.85
N LEU A 71 -4.99 -11.31 -10.42
CA LEU A 71 -4.53 -11.13 -11.79
C LEU A 71 -3.30 -10.24 -11.77
N GLU A 72 -2.23 -10.71 -12.39
CA GLU A 72 -0.99 -9.97 -12.65
C GLU A 72 -0.85 -9.78 -14.17
N ILE A 73 -0.61 -8.55 -14.59
CA ILE A 73 -0.17 -8.23 -15.95
C ILE A 73 1.24 -7.67 -15.83
N LEU A 74 2.22 -8.42 -16.32
CA LEU A 74 3.64 -8.16 -16.12
C LEU A 74 4.27 -7.66 -17.43
N PRO A 75 5.36 -6.88 -17.35
CA PRO A 75 6.06 -6.43 -18.54
C PRO A 75 6.65 -7.62 -19.30
N HIS A 76 6.70 -7.51 -20.62
CA HIS A 76 7.31 -8.54 -21.45
C HIS A 76 8.85 -8.53 -21.30
N ILE A 77 9.45 -9.70 -21.10
CA ILE A 77 10.91 -9.86 -21.06
C ILE A 77 11.38 -10.53 -22.34
N SER A 78 12.19 -9.82 -23.12
CA SER A 78 12.70 -10.31 -24.40
C SER A 78 13.83 -11.35 -24.29
N LYS A 79 14.38 -11.56 -23.09
CA LYS A 79 15.52 -12.44 -22.86
C LYS A 79 15.04 -13.77 -22.29
N GLU A 80 15.38 -14.87 -22.96
CA GLU A 80 15.21 -16.20 -22.39
C GLU A 80 15.97 -16.30 -21.07
N CYS A 81 15.23 -16.56 -19.99
CA CYS A 81 15.76 -16.78 -18.67
C CYS A 81 15.01 -17.93 -18.01
N GLU A 82 15.66 -18.58 -17.02
CA GLU A 82 15.14 -19.78 -16.37
C GLU A 82 13.79 -19.56 -15.66
N ASN A 83 13.51 -18.33 -15.20
CA ASN A 83 12.24 -17.95 -14.59
C ASN A 83 11.74 -16.58 -15.09
N GLU A 84 11.09 -16.59 -16.26
CA GLU A 84 10.61 -15.39 -16.95
C GLU A 84 9.66 -14.54 -16.08
N PHE A 85 8.69 -15.16 -15.42
CA PHE A 85 7.74 -14.45 -14.56
C PHE A 85 8.41 -13.82 -13.34
N TYR A 86 9.40 -14.49 -12.76
CA TYR A 86 10.17 -13.92 -11.65
C TYR A 86 10.93 -12.66 -12.09
N GLU A 87 11.65 -12.74 -13.21
CA GLU A 87 12.35 -11.58 -13.76
C GLU A 87 11.37 -10.46 -14.13
N ALA A 88 10.17 -10.78 -14.63
CA ALA A 88 9.16 -9.77 -15.02
C ALA A 88 8.57 -9.05 -13.80
N ARG A 89 8.32 -9.77 -12.71
CA ARG A 89 7.94 -9.17 -11.42
C ARG A 89 9.03 -8.27 -10.87
N LYS A 90 10.30 -8.71 -10.96
CA LYS A 90 11.46 -7.93 -10.52
C LYS A 90 11.63 -6.66 -11.36
N LEU A 91 11.52 -6.76 -12.67
CA LEU A 91 11.56 -5.62 -13.59
C LEU A 91 10.47 -4.61 -13.26
N LEU A 92 9.22 -5.06 -13.09
CA LEU A 92 8.11 -4.20 -12.72
C LEU A 92 8.33 -3.53 -11.36
N CYS A 93 8.74 -4.31 -10.35
CA CYS A 93 8.97 -3.80 -8.99
C CYS A 93 10.10 -2.77 -8.95
N ARG A 94 11.20 -3.03 -9.65
CA ARG A 94 12.31 -2.09 -9.77
C ARG A 94 11.90 -0.81 -10.48
N SER A 95 11.21 -0.93 -11.61
CA SER A 95 10.76 0.20 -12.41
C SER A 95 9.78 1.09 -11.63
N LEU A 96 8.87 0.49 -10.86
CA LEU A 96 7.99 1.24 -9.95
C LEU A 96 8.75 1.86 -8.79
N CYS A 97 9.75 1.18 -8.25
CA CYS A 97 10.60 1.81 -7.24
C CYS A 97 11.27 3.07 -7.80
N GLU A 98 11.86 3.00 -8.99
CA GLU A 98 12.48 4.14 -9.67
C GLU A 98 11.47 5.27 -9.96
N LEU A 99 10.29 4.94 -10.49
CA LEU A 99 9.22 5.91 -10.78
C LEU A 99 8.75 6.70 -9.54
N PHE A 100 8.82 6.08 -8.36
CA PHE A 100 8.40 6.67 -7.10
C PHE A 100 9.57 7.12 -6.21
N ASP A 101 10.77 7.30 -6.76
CA ASP A 101 11.99 7.72 -6.02
C ASP A 101 12.30 6.79 -4.82
N ILE A 102 12.21 5.48 -5.04
CA ILE A 102 12.51 4.42 -4.07
C ILE A 102 13.74 3.65 -4.56
N VAL A 103 14.70 3.44 -3.67
CA VAL A 103 15.86 2.58 -4.00
C VAL A 103 15.43 1.12 -3.92
N TYR A 104 15.37 0.46 -5.07
CA TYR A 104 15.11 -0.98 -5.12
C TYR A 104 16.28 -1.73 -4.47
N PRO A 105 16.03 -2.59 -3.47
CA PRO A 105 17.09 -3.39 -2.88
C PRO A 105 17.37 -4.61 -3.77
N ASP A 106 18.61 -4.74 -4.27
CA ASP A 106 18.99 -5.88 -5.13
C ASP A 106 18.79 -7.26 -4.49
N ASN A 107 18.75 -7.30 -3.15
CA ASN A 107 18.45 -8.49 -2.33
C ASN A 107 17.01 -8.50 -1.77
N ALA A 108 16.07 -7.80 -2.40
CA ALA A 108 14.63 -8.01 -2.17
C ALA A 108 14.30 -9.50 -2.37
N ILE A 109 13.34 -10.01 -1.60
CA ILE A 109 13.13 -11.44 -1.38
C ILE A 109 13.22 -12.26 -2.68
N ASP A 110 14.20 -13.16 -2.65
CA ASP A 110 14.50 -14.17 -3.66
C ASP A 110 13.26 -15.07 -3.86
N ASN A 111 12.79 -15.18 -5.10
CA ASN A 111 11.68 -16.07 -5.51
C ASN A 111 10.27 -15.72 -4.99
N SER A 112 9.86 -14.45 -5.03
CA SER A 112 8.49 -14.05 -4.66
C SER A 112 7.42 -14.71 -5.56
N GLU A 113 6.43 -15.36 -4.94
CA GLU A 113 5.29 -16.01 -5.60
C GLU A 113 4.38 -15.05 -6.38
N SER A 114 4.42 -13.75 -6.06
CA SER A 114 3.64 -12.69 -6.70
C SER A 114 4.40 -11.36 -6.71
N PHE A 115 4.04 -10.46 -7.63
CA PHE A 115 4.57 -9.09 -7.71
C PHE A 115 4.37 -8.34 -6.38
N PHE A 116 3.19 -8.48 -5.76
CA PHE A 116 2.88 -7.77 -4.54
C PHE A 116 3.75 -8.22 -3.36
N GLU A 117 4.11 -9.50 -3.30
CA GLU A 117 5.05 -10.01 -2.28
C GLU A 117 6.47 -9.44 -2.47
N CYS A 118 6.93 -9.29 -3.71
CA CYS A 118 8.17 -8.58 -4.01
C CYS A 118 8.12 -7.16 -3.44
N PHE A 119 7.03 -6.44 -3.68
CA PHE A 119 6.87 -5.07 -3.21
C PHE A 119 6.72 -4.94 -1.68
N ILE A 120 6.01 -5.88 -1.03
CA ILE A 120 5.95 -5.96 0.44
C ILE A 120 7.35 -6.08 1.02
N SER A 121 8.24 -6.87 0.39
CA SER A 121 9.60 -7.05 0.88
C SER A 121 10.40 -5.73 0.91
N VAL A 122 10.21 -4.88 -0.10
CA VAL A 122 10.80 -3.54 -0.18
C VAL A 122 10.27 -2.67 0.96
N PHE A 123 8.95 -2.63 1.14
CA PHE A 123 8.31 -1.90 2.24
C PHE A 123 8.81 -2.34 3.62
N VAL A 124 8.88 -3.65 3.85
CA VAL A 124 9.34 -4.24 5.11
C VAL A 124 10.77 -3.81 5.39
N LYS A 125 11.65 -3.90 4.38
CA LYS A 125 13.06 -3.52 4.52
C LYS A 125 13.20 -2.05 4.90
N GLU A 126 12.54 -1.14 4.18
CA GLU A 126 12.63 0.30 4.46
C GLU A 126 11.99 0.67 5.80
N SER A 127 10.85 0.07 6.15
CA SER A 127 10.20 0.28 7.46
C SER A 127 11.08 -0.18 8.62
N MET A 128 11.74 -1.34 8.48
CA MET A 128 12.64 -1.85 9.50
C MET A 128 13.90 -0.99 9.66
N LYS A 129 14.40 -0.33 8.60
CA LYS A 129 15.49 0.66 8.74
C LYS A 129 15.06 1.82 9.63
N ILE A 130 13.84 2.33 9.45
CA ILE A 130 13.29 3.39 10.31
C ILE A 130 13.24 2.94 11.76
N ILE A 131 12.61 1.78 12.02
CA ILE A 131 12.44 1.24 13.37
C ILE A 131 13.80 1.05 14.05
N LYS A 132 14.76 0.42 13.37
CA LYS A 132 16.12 0.18 13.93
C LYS A 132 16.90 1.47 14.16
N SER A 133 16.68 2.50 13.32
CA SER A 133 17.31 3.81 13.48
C SER A 133 16.65 4.70 14.55
N GLY A 134 15.62 4.19 15.24
CA GLY A 134 14.76 4.95 16.13
C GLY A 134 13.70 5.74 15.37
N MET A 135 12.43 5.45 15.63
CA MET A 135 11.32 6.20 15.06
C MET A 135 11.35 7.66 15.54
N LEU A 136 10.95 8.58 14.67
CA LEU A 136 10.77 9.97 15.09
C LEU A 136 9.59 10.03 16.07
N HIS A 137 9.77 10.87 17.09
CA HIS A 137 8.76 11.20 18.07
C HIS A 137 8.40 12.68 17.94
N GLY A 138 7.23 13.04 18.42
CA GLY A 138 6.77 14.42 18.49
C GLY A 138 6.29 14.75 19.89
N TYR A 139 6.06 16.04 20.11
CA TYR A 139 5.39 16.53 21.30
C TYR A 139 3.93 16.80 20.93
N LYS A 140 3.01 16.26 21.72
CA LYS A 140 1.60 16.56 21.61
C LYS A 140 1.16 17.28 22.87
N SER A 141 0.62 18.48 22.73
CA SER A 141 0.03 19.20 23.86
C SER A 141 -1.27 18.52 24.29
N VAL A 142 -1.35 18.19 25.56
CA VAL A 142 -2.48 17.53 26.21
C VAL A 142 -2.96 18.40 27.35
N GLU A 143 -4.27 18.59 27.43
CA GLU A 143 -4.94 19.23 28.56
C GLU A 143 -5.74 18.18 29.31
N GLU A 144 -5.48 18.05 30.61
CA GLU A 144 -6.17 17.08 31.46
C GLU A 144 -6.20 17.52 32.92
N ASN A 145 -7.03 16.83 33.70
CA ASN A 145 -7.25 17.14 35.11
C ASN A 145 -6.55 16.08 35.98
N LEU A 146 -5.42 16.43 36.59
CA LEU A 146 -4.55 15.50 37.32
C LEU A 146 -4.55 15.79 38.82
N ASN A 147 -4.10 14.83 39.63
CA ASN A 147 -3.89 15.05 41.07
C ASN A 147 -2.53 15.70 41.38
N MET A 148 -1.80 16.15 40.36
CA MET A 148 -0.48 16.75 40.49
C MET A 148 -0.25 17.80 39.41
N VAL A 149 0.65 18.75 39.69
CA VAL A 149 1.03 19.77 38.71
C VAL A 149 2.08 19.21 37.77
N GLN A 150 1.72 19.06 36.50
CA GLN A 150 2.63 18.69 35.42
C GLN A 150 2.47 19.67 34.26
N GLY A 151 3.53 20.40 33.92
CA GLY A 151 3.46 21.47 32.91
C GLY A 151 2.77 22.75 33.42
N ASN A 152 1.98 23.38 32.56
CA ASN A 152 1.37 24.69 32.82
C ASN A 152 -0.03 24.54 33.42
N ILE A 153 -0.28 25.19 34.56
CA ILE A 153 -1.63 25.23 35.15
C ILE A 153 -2.53 26.14 34.30
N MET A 154 -3.68 25.60 33.92
CA MET A 154 -4.68 26.32 33.14
C MET A 154 -5.71 26.91 34.10
N PHE A 155 -5.35 28.02 34.74
CA PHE A 155 -6.10 28.61 35.86
C PHE A 155 -7.61 28.78 35.59
N ALA A 156 -7.99 29.27 34.41
CA ALA A 156 -9.39 29.45 34.05
C ALA A 156 -10.18 28.13 34.04
N GLU A 157 -9.62 27.07 33.43
CA GLU A 157 -10.25 25.75 33.39
C GLU A 157 -10.17 25.04 34.75
N ASN A 158 -9.07 25.24 35.49
CA ASN A 158 -8.90 24.69 36.83
C ASN A 158 -9.97 25.23 37.79
N SER A 159 -10.17 26.54 37.82
CA SER A 159 -11.22 27.17 38.62
C SER A 159 -12.62 26.74 38.19
N ARG A 160 -12.84 26.37 36.92
CA ARG A 160 -14.15 25.86 36.47
C ARG A 160 -14.39 24.41 36.91
N LYS A 161 -13.37 23.54 36.82
CA LYS A 161 -13.53 22.08 37.02
C LYS A 161 -13.26 21.62 38.45
N ASN A 162 -12.48 22.35 39.24
CA ASN A 162 -11.95 21.89 40.53
C ASN A 162 -12.38 22.76 41.74
N LEU A 163 -13.53 23.43 41.66
CA LEU A 163 -14.09 24.21 42.79
C LEU A 163 -14.30 23.36 44.04
N ILE A 164 -14.80 22.13 43.86
CA ILE A 164 -15.09 21.17 44.94
C ILE A 164 -13.92 20.21 45.14
N HIS A 165 -13.30 19.77 44.03
CA HIS A 165 -12.20 18.80 44.02
C HIS A 165 -10.83 19.49 44.00
N GLN A 166 -10.45 20.12 45.12
CA GLN A 166 -9.18 20.86 45.24
C GLN A 166 -7.94 19.97 45.18
N GLU A 167 -8.10 18.65 45.33
CA GLU A 167 -7.06 17.65 45.12
C GLU A 167 -6.65 17.50 43.64
N ARG A 168 -7.39 18.12 42.71
CA ARG A 168 -7.16 18.08 41.27
C ARG A 168 -6.69 19.43 40.72
N VAL A 169 -5.86 19.38 39.69
CA VAL A 169 -5.34 20.53 38.96
C VAL A 169 -5.48 20.32 37.46
N TYR A 170 -6.14 21.26 36.79
CA TYR A 170 -6.24 21.26 35.33
C TYR A 170 -4.97 21.85 34.71
N VAL A 171 -4.24 21.03 33.96
CA VAL A 171 -2.92 21.37 33.42
C VAL A 171 -2.85 21.14 31.91
N ARG A 172 -1.98 21.90 31.24
CA ARG A 172 -1.54 21.67 29.86
C ARG A 172 -0.07 21.27 29.88
N HIS A 173 0.26 20.12 29.31
CA HIS A 173 1.64 19.68 29.17
C HIS A 173 1.86 18.95 27.85
N ASP A 174 3.12 18.80 27.46
CA ASP A 174 3.49 18.15 26.21
C ASP A 174 3.91 16.70 26.46
N VAL A 175 3.22 15.76 25.81
CA VAL A 175 3.52 14.33 25.87
C VAL A 175 4.43 13.96 24.70
N PHE A 176 5.58 13.34 25.02
CA PHE A 176 6.47 12.76 24.03
C PHE A 176 5.86 11.47 23.48
N THR A 177 5.58 11.43 22.19
CA THR A 177 4.84 10.33 21.57
C THR A 177 5.40 9.95 20.21
N SER A 178 5.35 8.65 19.91
CA SER A 178 5.63 8.11 18.58
C SER A 178 4.45 8.31 17.61
N ASP A 179 3.30 8.83 18.06
CA ASP A 179 2.08 9.06 17.28
C ASP A 179 2.19 10.27 16.33
N ARG A 180 3.14 10.20 15.40
CA ARG A 180 3.35 11.17 14.33
C ARG A 180 2.69 10.73 13.02
N ALA A 181 2.40 11.69 12.15
CA ALA A 181 1.82 11.45 10.83
C ALA A 181 2.59 10.40 10.02
N GLU A 182 3.92 10.47 10.01
CA GLU A 182 4.76 9.52 9.27
C GLU A 182 4.58 8.08 9.77
N ASN A 183 4.56 7.89 11.09
CA ASN A 183 4.39 6.57 11.70
C ASN A 183 2.95 6.04 11.51
N ARG A 184 1.94 6.91 11.53
CA ARG A 184 0.54 6.54 11.22
C ARG A 184 0.38 6.03 9.80
N LEU A 185 1.06 6.66 8.83
CA LEU A 185 1.07 6.24 7.43
C LEU A 185 1.76 4.87 7.27
N ILE A 186 2.91 4.66 7.91
CA ILE A 186 3.58 3.33 7.90
C ILE A 186 2.64 2.27 8.49
N LYS A 187 1.97 2.56 9.61
CA LYS A 187 1.01 1.63 10.24
C LYS A 187 -0.16 1.31 9.29
N ALA A 188 -0.71 2.31 8.62
CA ALA A 188 -1.81 2.13 7.67
C ALA A 188 -1.38 1.26 6.47
N THR A 189 -0.22 1.54 5.88
CA THR A 189 0.36 0.75 4.78
C THR A 189 0.61 -0.69 5.21
N ALA A 190 1.22 -0.90 6.38
CA ALA A 190 1.49 -2.25 6.91
C ALA A 190 0.19 -3.04 7.14
N LYS A 191 -0.86 -2.40 7.68
CA LYS A 191 -2.19 -3.03 7.85
C LYS A 191 -2.82 -3.41 6.50
N LEU A 192 -2.67 -2.57 5.47
CA LEU A 192 -3.20 -2.88 4.14
C LEU A 192 -2.46 -4.06 3.52
N MET A 193 -1.12 -4.00 3.50
CA MET A 193 -0.29 -5.08 2.97
C MET A 193 -0.52 -6.40 3.70
N MET A 194 -0.79 -6.38 5.00
CA MET A 194 -1.13 -7.58 5.78
C MET A 194 -2.38 -8.30 5.25
N LYS A 195 -3.39 -7.54 4.80
CA LYS A 195 -4.64 -8.12 4.27
C LYS A 195 -4.45 -8.74 2.88
N LEU A 196 -3.45 -8.27 2.14
CA LEU A 196 -3.18 -8.65 0.76
C LEU A 196 -2.09 -9.72 0.64
N SER A 197 -1.23 -9.84 1.64
CA SER A 197 -0.16 -10.84 1.68
C SER A 197 -0.72 -12.25 1.77
N VAL A 198 -0.17 -13.14 0.94
CA VAL A 198 -0.41 -14.59 0.98
C VAL A 198 0.80 -15.35 1.51
N ASN A 199 1.97 -14.70 1.57
CA ASN A 199 3.20 -15.27 2.06
C ASN A 199 3.33 -15.14 3.60
N SER A 200 3.67 -16.26 4.25
CA SER A 200 3.79 -16.33 5.71
C SER A 200 4.95 -15.49 6.27
N GLN A 201 6.07 -15.38 5.54
CA GLN A 201 7.24 -14.60 5.94
C GLN A 201 6.99 -13.10 5.84
N SER A 202 6.34 -12.65 4.76
CA SER A 202 5.86 -11.28 4.62
C SER A 202 4.88 -10.91 5.72
N SER A 203 3.89 -11.78 5.96
CA SER A 203 2.91 -11.62 7.04
C SER A 203 3.58 -11.52 8.42
N ARG A 204 4.58 -12.37 8.72
CA ARG A 204 5.34 -12.30 9.97
C ARG A 204 6.07 -10.97 10.12
N SER A 205 6.74 -10.52 9.07
CA SER A 205 7.52 -9.27 9.08
C SER A 205 6.62 -8.05 9.23
N LEU A 206 5.48 -8.03 8.57
CA LEU A 206 4.47 -6.98 8.73
C LEU A 206 3.88 -6.97 10.15
N LYS A 207 3.69 -8.14 10.80
CA LYS A 207 3.19 -8.21 12.19
C LYS A 207 4.21 -7.60 13.15
N GLN A 208 5.48 -7.88 12.92
CA GLN A 208 6.57 -7.28 13.68
C GLN A 208 6.59 -5.76 13.53
N ILE A 209 6.44 -5.22 12.32
CA ILE A 209 6.33 -3.76 12.11
C ILE A 209 5.13 -3.19 12.88
N LEU A 210 3.97 -3.87 12.84
CA LEU A 210 2.78 -3.43 13.54
C LEU A 210 2.92 -3.45 15.07
N SER A 211 3.68 -4.38 15.64
CA SER A 211 3.93 -4.40 17.09
C SER A 211 4.79 -3.21 17.54
N PHE A 212 5.76 -2.78 16.74
CA PHE A 212 6.51 -1.55 17.02
C PHE A 212 5.65 -0.28 16.95
N LEU A 213 4.55 -0.34 16.20
CA LEU A 213 3.62 0.78 15.98
C LEU A 213 2.33 0.64 16.80
N GLU A 214 2.31 -0.17 17.86
CA GLU A 214 1.10 -0.47 18.62
C GLU A 214 0.41 0.80 19.15
N GLU A 215 1.16 1.70 19.78
CA GLU A 215 0.68 2.96 20.35
C GLU A 215 0.36 4.04 19.31
N VAL A 216 0.79 3.86 18.06
CA VAL A 216 0.54 4.81 16.96
C VAL A 216 -0.90 4.68 16.48
N LYS A 217 -1.60 5.78 16.26
CA LYS A 217 -3.00 5.74 15.86
C LYS A 217 -3.17 5.29 14.42
N THR A 218 -4.37 4.82 14.09
CA THR A 218 -4.74 4.60 12.68
C THR A 218 -5.22 5.94 12.12
N PRO A 219 -4.73 6.38 10.94
CA PRO A 219 -5.10 7.67 10.39
C PRO A 219 -6.55 7.66 9.88
N VAL A 220 -7.23 8.80 10.05
CA VAL A 220 -8.61 9.01 9.55
C VAL A 220 -8.60 9.35 8.07
N SER A 221 -7.65 10.19 7.65
CA SER A 221 -7.48 10.62 6.26
C SER A 221 -6.00 10.54 5.87
N TYR A 222 -5.68 9.70 4.88
CA TYR A 222 -4.30 9.58 4.39
C TYR A 222 -3.80 10.90 3.79
N LYS A 223 -4.65 11.62 3.05
CA LYS A 223 -4.34 12.91 2.44
C LYS A 223 -3.92 13.94 3.48
N GLU A 224 -4.67 14.03 4.58
CA GLU A 224 -4.33 14.96 5.67
C GLU A 224 -3.02 14.57 6.36
N GLU A 225 -2.79 13.28 6.60
CA GLU A 225 -1.53 12.85 7.24
C GLU A 225 -0.32 13.12 6.34
N PHE A 226 -0.42 12.86 5.02
CA PHE A 226 0.64 13.22 4.10
C PHE A 226 0.94 14.73 4.09
N SER A 227 -0.07 15.58 4.25
CA SER A 227 0.12 17.04 4.33
C SER A 227 0.88 17.47 5.60
N LYS A 228 0.81 16.67 6.67
CA LYS A 228 1.50 16.91 7.95
C LYS A 228 2.95 16.43 7.93
N CYS A 229 3.36 15.64 6.93
CA CYS A 229 4.72 15.16 6.77
C CYS A 229 5.63 16.26 6.20
N ILE A 230 6.21 17.08 7.09
CA ILE A 230 7.11 18.18 6.69
C ILE A 230 8.50 17.62 6.36
N ASN A 231 8.98 17.87 5.13
CA ASN A 231 10.30 17.44 4.69
C ASN A 231 11.40 18.33 5.34
N THR A 232 11.95 17.86 6.46
CA THR A 232 13.07 18.47 7.18
C THR A 232 14.32 17.58 7.09
N ARG A 233 15.48 18.10 7.50
CA ARG A 233 16.72 17.29 7.59
C ARG A 233 16.53 16.00 8.40
N ASN A 234 15.67 16.02 9.42
CA ASN A 234 15.42 14.89 10.32
C ASN A 234 14.45 13.85 9.72
N THR A 235 13.56 14.26 8.81
CA THR A 235 12.61 13.35 8.15
C THR A 235 13.16 12.77 6.85
N LYS A 236 14.35 13.19 6.39
CA LYS A 236 14.98 12.64 5.17
C LYS A 236 15.04 11.11 5.17
N LYS A 237 15.31 10.49 6.32
CA LYS A 237 15.35 9.02 6.44
C LYS A 237 14.00 8.37 6.15
N TYR A 238 12.88 9.07 6.38
CA TYR A 238 11.53 8.59 6.11
C TYR A 238 11.10 8.73 4.65
N ASN A 239 11.81 9.50 3.82
CA ASN A 239 11.33 9.80 2.47
C ASN A 239 11.06 8.55 1.64
N THR A 240 11.98 7.58 1.66
CA THR A 240 11.82 6.31 0.93
C THR A 240 10.58 5.53 1.38
N VAL A 241 10.40 5.32 2.69
CA VAL A 241 9.23 4.59 3.19
C VAL A 241 7.93 5.36 2.97
N LEU A 242 7.97 6.70 3.04
CA LEU A 242 6.81 7.54 2.76
C LEU A 242 6.45 7.52 1.27
N ASN A 243 7.41 7.45 0.36
CA ASN A 243 7.15 7.26 -1.07
C ASN A 243 6.44 5.92 -1.32
N ILE A 244 6.91 4.84 -0.67
CA ILE A 244 6.22 3.55 -0.69
C ILE A 244 4.78 3.68 -0.15
N CYS A 245 4.60 4.36 0.99
CA CYS A 245 3.27 4.60 1.55
C CYS A 245 2.38 5.39 0.60
N ARG A 246 2.89 6.43 -0.08
CA ARG A 246 2.13 7.20 -1.07
C ARG A 246 1.71 6.32 -2.23
N MET A 247 2.64 5.53 -2.76
CA MET A 247 2.36 4.61 -3.86
C MET A 247 1.23 3.64 -3.51
N VAL A 248 1.22 3.10 -2.30
CA VAL A 248 0.26 2.07 -1.86
C VAL A 248 -1.07 2.66 -1.40
N LEU A 249 -1.04 3.79 -0.71
CA LEU A 249 -2.26 4.38 -0.12
C LEU A 249 -2.98 5.33 -1.08
N ASN A 250 -2.28 6.01 -1.98
CA ASN A 250 -2.89 6.95 -2.92
C ASN A 250 -3.33 6.27 -4.22
N ASN A 251 -2.66 5.20 -4.67
CA ASN A 251 -3.10 4.43 -5.85
C ASN A 251 -4.07 3.31 -5.45
N ARG A 252 -5.03 3.63 -4.56
CA ARG A 252 -6.16 2.77 -4.21
C ARG A 252 -7.33 2.99 -5.15
N ASP A 253 -7.07 2.96 -6.46
CA ASP A 253 -8.15 3.05 -7.44
C ASP A 253 -9.15 1.88 -7.30
N GLY A 254 -8.76 0.81 -6.57
CA GLY A 254 -9.59 -0.36 -6.28
C GLY A 254 -10.86 -0.12 -5.45
N GLU A 255 -10.97 0.95 -4.66
CA GLU A 255 -12.27 1.25 -3.99
C GLU A 255 -13.34 1.69 -5.00
N ASN A 256 -12.92 2.10 -6.21
CA ASN A 256 -13.80 2.47 -7.31
C ASN A 256 -13.92 1.38 -8.38
N PHE A 257 -13.07 0.33 -8.43
CA PHE A 257 -13.03 -0.65 -9.53
C PHE A 257 -14.04 -1.81 -9.43
N GLY A 258 -15.18 -1.57 -8.79
CA GLY A 258 -16.28 -2.53 -8.72
C GLY A 258 -16.28 -3.36 -7.44
N SER A 259 -17.43 -4.01 -7.22
CA SER A 259 -17.77 -4.64 -5.93
C SER A 259 -16.87 -5.82 -5.54
N TYR A 260 -16.19 -6.41 -6.53
CA TYR A 260 -15.34 -7.57 -6.35
C TYR A 260 -13.86 -7.24 -6.07
N VAL A 261 -13.44 -5.98 -6.23
CA VAL A 261 -12.02 -5.60 -6.10
C VAL A 261 -11.68 -5.28 -4.65
N SER A 262 -10.69 -5.98 -4.10
CA SER A 262 -10.14 -5.64 -2.78
C SER A 262 -9.01 -4.62 -2.88
N TYR A 263 -8.18 -4.73 -3.92
CA TYR A 263 -7.09 -3.81 -4.19
C TYR A 263 -6.63 -3.99 -5.64
N ALA A 264 -6.30 -2.89 -6.32
CA ALA A 264 -5.66 -2.94 -7.62
C ALA A 264 -4.66 -1.79 -7.76
N MET A 265 -3.62 -2.03 -8.55
CA MET A 265 -2.67 -1.00 -8.94
C MET A 265 -2.17 -1.33 -10.34
N PHE A 266 -2.46 -0.44 -11.29
CA PHE A 266 -2.08 -0.59 -12.70
C PHE A 266 -1.56 0.74 -13.26
N PHE A 267 -0.60 0.61 -14.16
CA PHE A 267 0.07 1.71 -14.87
C PHE A 267 0.21 1.33 -16.33
N LYS A 268 0.34 2.33 -17.22
CA LYS A 268 0.73 2.03 -18.60
C LYS A 268 2.17 1.54 -18.62
N GLU A 269 2.43 0.44 -19.30
CA GLU A 269 3.75 -0.18 -19.37
C GLU A 269 4.83 0.81 -19.82
N ARG A 270 4.50 1.64 -20.83
CA ARG A 270 5.40 2.66 -21.34
C ARG A 270 5.83 3.72 -20.31
N GLU A 271 5.00 3.99 -19.30
CA GLU A 271 5.29 4.99 -18.25
C GLU A 271 6.19 4.42 -17.16
N VAL A 272 6.10 3.10 -16.95
CA VAL A 272 6.87 2.40 -15.92
C VAL A 272 8.21 1.92 -16.48
N ILE A 273 8.22 1.29 -17.66
CA ILE A 273 9.43 0.67 -18.22
C ILE A 273 10.36 1.70 -18.89
N SER A 274 9.87 2.89 -19.28
CA SER A 274 10.72 3.93 -19.87
C SER A 274 11.82 4.43 -18.92
N SER A 275 11.58 4.39 -17.60
CA SER A 275 12.58 4.82 -16.61
C SER A 275 13.80 3.88 -16.56
N TYR A 276 13.65 2.62 -16.97
CA TYR A 276 14.71 1.61 -16.89
C TYR A 276 15.68 1.64 -18.09
N LYS A 277 15.31 2.29 -19.19
CA LYS A 277 16.13 2.40 -20.43
C LYS A 277 16.93 3.70 -20.55
N SER A 278 16.91 4.56 -19.53
CA SER A 278 17.68 5.81 -19.46
C SER A 278 18.76 5.73 -18.39
#